data_AF-A0A959FHK8-F1
#
_entry.id   AF-A0A959FHK8-F1
#
_cell.length_a   1.000
_cell.length_b   1.000
_cell.length_c   1.000
_cell.angle_alpha   90.00
_cell.angle_beta   90.00
_cell.angle_gamma   90.00
#
_symmetry.space_group_name_H-M   'P 1'
#
loop_
_entity.id
_entity.type
_entity.pdbx_description
1 polymer ?
#
loop_
_entity_poly.entity_id
_entity_poly.type
_entity_poly.pdbx_seq_one_letter_code
_entity_poly.pdbx_strand_id
1 'polypeptide(L)'
;ANEPADGLPQDAWIGFLREPGPDATTRPYARPFDMATQRRILTVGACLTCHRQEEPLMLESIDHFQEVLGRRSAACVLPVWE
;
A
#
# COMPACT_ATOMS: atom_id res chain seq x y z
N ALA A 1 -23.19 0.68 -13.33
CA ALA A 1 -23.03 1.82 -14.25
C ALA A 1 -21.78 2.56 -13.81
N ASN A 2 -21.10 3.17 -14.78
CA ASN A 2 -19.72 3.57 -14.67
C ASN A 2 -19.61 5.07 -14.39
N GLU A 3 -18.72 5.52 -13.50
CA GLU A 3 -18.48 6.96 -13.26
C GLU A 3 -18.10 7.68 -14.57
N PRO A 4 -18.68 8.81 -14.98
CA PRO A 4 -18.32 9.39 -16.29
C PRO A 4 -16.88 9.93 -16.37
N ALA A 5 -16.25 10.20 -15.22
CA ALA A 5 -14.87 10.66 -15.14
C ALA A 5 -13.83 9.51 -15.11
N ASP A 6 -14.17 8.35 -14.54
CA ASP A 6 -13.26 7.19 -14.41
C ASP A 6 -13.90 5.81 -14.62
N GLY A 7 -15.21 5.70 -14.66
CA GLY A 7 -15.86 4.72 -15.52
C GLY A 7 -16.00 3.33 -14.91
N LEU A 8 -16.01 3.21 -13.60
CA LEU A 8 -16.16 1.92 -12.91
C LEU A 8 -17.59 1.93 -12.26
N PRO A 9 -18.34 0.85 -11.84
CA PRO A 9 -18.92 1.08 -10.51
C PRO A 9 -17.68 1.45 -9.76
N GLN A 10 -17.70 2.48 -8.96
CA GLN A 10 -16.41 2.95 -8.51
C GLN A 10 -15.52 1.86 -7.84
N ASP A 11 -16.02 0.60 -7.58
CA ASP A 11 -15.47 -0.79 -7.75
C ASP A 11 -13.98 -1.03 -8.04
N ALA A 12 -13.15 -0.17 -7.52
CA ALA A 12 -13.00 -0.18 -6.07
C ALA A 12 -11.75 0.62 -5.83
N TRP A 13 -11.82 1.92 -6.11
CA TRP A 13 -10.85 2.83 -5.57
C TRP A 13 -11.26 3.19 -4.16
N ILE A 14 -10.52 2.68 -3.18
CA ILE A 14 -10.40 3.42 -1.93
C ILE A 14 -9.75 4.76 -2.26
N GLY A 15 -10.27 5.85 -1.71
CA GLY A 15 -9.60 7.14 -1.82
C GLY A 15 -8.17 6.99 -1.29
N PHE A 16 -7.20 7.56 -2.01
CA PHE A 16 -5.81 7.55 -1.57
C PHE A 16 -5.70 8.16 -0.17
N LEU A 17 -5.17 7.37 0.78
CA LEU A 17 -5.05 7.76 2.18
C LEU A 17 -6.38 8.24 2.78
N ARG A 18 -7.45 7.49 2.49
CA ARG A 18 -8.78 7.71 3.06
C ARG A 18 -9.38 6.41 3.57
N GLU A 19 -10.12 6.49 4.67
CA GLU A 19 -10.90 5.34 5.16
C GLU A 19 -11.98 4.94 4.14
N PRO A 20 -12.18 3.64 3.92
CA PRO A 20 -13.20 3.18 3.00
C PRO A 20 -14.62 3.37 3.55
N GLY A 21 -15.55 3.69 2.66
CA GLY A 21 -16.97 3.75 2.97
C GLY A 21 -17.65 2.37 3.03
N PRO A 22 -18.90 2.30 3.55
CA PRO A 22 -19.63 1.05 3.73
C PRO A 22 -19.93 0.29 2.44
N ASP A 23 -20.05 0.98 1.30
CA ASP A 23 -20.41 0.39 -0.01
C ASP A 23 -19.22 0.27 -0.99
N ALA A 24 -17.99 0.20 -0.46
CA ALA A 24 -16.77 0.21 -1.27
C ALA A 24 -16.49 -1.10 -2.03
N THR A 25 -17.31 -2.13 -1.85
CA THR A 25 -17.15 -3.45 -2.49
C THR A 25 -18.49 -4.08 -2.79
N THR A 26 -18.63 -4.64 -3.99
CA THR A 26 -19.81 -5.41 -4.39
C THR A 26 -19.62 -6.91 -4.18
N ARG A 27 -18.42 -7.35 -3.73
CA ARG A 27 -18.05 -8.77 -3.58
C ARG A 27 -17.99 -9.17 -2.11
N PRO A 28 -18.67 -10.26 -1.70
CA PRO A 28 -18.82 -10.66 -0.29
C PRO A 28 -17.54 -11.07 0.45
N TYR A 29 -16.39 -11.12 -0.22
CA TYR A 29 -15.08 -11.44 0.38
C TYR A 29 -13.95 -10.52 -0.08
N ALA A 30 -14.27 -9.44 -0.81
CA ALA A 30 -13.30 -8.39 -1.09
C ALA A 30 -13.57 -7.26 -0.11
N ARG A 31 -12.55 -6.83 0.63
CA ARG A 31 -12.62 -5.63 1.46
C ARG A 31 -11.61 -4.59 0.97
N PRO A 32 -11.98 -3.31 0.97
CA PRO A 32 -11.02 -2.22 0.77
C PRO A 32 -9.93 -2.22 1.85
N PHE A 33 -8.76 -1.64 1.54
CA PHE A 33 -7.71 -1.44 2.55
C PHE A 33 -8.08 -0.31 3.51
N ASP A 34 -7.98 -0.57 4.81
CA ASP A 34 -8.03 0.47 5.85
C ASP A 34 -6.79 1.38 5.78
N MET A 35 -6.83 2.51 6.49
CA MET A 35 -5.71 3.47 6.52
C MET A 35 -4.39 2.82 6.95
N ALA A 36 -4.43 1.90 7.92
CA ALA A 36 -3.25 1.22 8.40
C ALA A 36 -2.60 0.36 7.30
N THR A 37 -3.41 -0.37 6.54
CA THR A 37 -2.97 -1.23 5.44
C THR A 37 -2.45 -0.39 4.28
N GLN A 38 -3.12 0.71 3.92
CA GLN A 38 -2.65 1.64 2.88
C GLN A 38 -1.26 2.19 3.22
N ARG A 39 -1.06 2.69 4.45
CA ARG A 39 0.23 3.21 4.91
C ARG A 39 1.32 2.14 4.87
N ARG A 40 1.02 0.90 5.25
CA ARG A 40 1.97 -0.23 5.17
C ARG A 40 2.38 -0.52 3.74
N ILE A 41 1.42 -0.63 2.81
CA ILE A 41 1.69 -0.87 1.39
C ILE A 41 2.56 0.25 0.80
N LEU A 42 2.24 1.52 1.10
CA LEU A 42 3.02 2.66 0.64
C LEU A 42 4.43 2.71 1.24
N THR A 43 4.59 2.28 2.49
CA THR A 43 5.90 2.17 3.14
C THR A 43 6.78 1.14 2.44
N VAL A 44 6.23 -0.03 2.10
CA VAL A 44 6.96 -1.04 1.29
C VAL A 44 7.24 -0.52 -0.11
N GLY A 45 6.26 0.14 -0.74
CA GLY A 45 6.39 0.74 -2.07
C GLY A 45 7.52 1.76 -2.16
N ALA A 46 7.78 2.52 -1.09
CA ALA A 46 8.90 3.44 -1.03
C ALA A 46 10.26 2.72 -1.12
N CYS A 47 10.40 1.50 -0.59
CA CYS A 47 11.63 0.72 -0.76
C CYS A 47 11.86 0.34 -2.23
N LEU A 48 10.78 0.02 -2.95
CA LEU A 48 10.81 -0.41 -4.34
C LEU A 48 11.19 0.70 -5.34
N THR A 49 11.25 1.97 -4.91
CA THR A 49 11.77 3.05 -5.75
C THR A 49 13.28 2.95 -5.95
N CYS A 50 13.98 2.26 -5.05
CA CYS A 50 15.44 2.11 -5.07
C CYS A 50 15.90 0.65 -5.18
N HIS A 51 15.10 -0.30 -4.68
CA HIS A 51 15.40 -1.74 -4.68
C HIS A 51 14.46 -2.51 -5.61
N ARG A 52 14.99 -3.47 -6.36
CA ARG A 52 14.17 -4.40 -7.13
C ARG A 52 13.54 -5.44 -6.22
N GLN A 53 12.35 -5.90 -6.56
CA GLN A 53 11.58 -6.86 -5.75
C GLN A 53 12.32 -8.19 -5.53
N GLU A 54 13.19 -8.61 -6.46
CA GLU A 54 13.94 -9.87 -6.38
C GLU A 54 15.27 -9.75 -5.62
N GLU A 55 15.64 -8.55 -5.19
CA GLU A 55 16.87 -8.37 -4.42
C GLU A 55 16.78 -9.11 -3.08
N PRO A 56 17.89 -9.70 -2.59
CA PRO A 56 17.89 -10.43 -1.32
C PRO A 56 17.31 -9.62 -0.15
N LEU A 57 17.56 -8.31 -0.11
CA LEU A 57 17.02 -7.40 0.90
C LEU A 57 15.48 -7.34 0.86
N MET A 58 14.89 -7.27 -0.34
CA MET A 58 13.43 -7.22 -0.50
C MET A 58 12.78 -8.56 -0.22
N LEU A 59 13.43 -9.67 -0.59
CA LEU A 59 12.97 -11.01 -0.23
C LEU A 59 13.02 -11.24 1.29
N GLU A 60 14.07 -10.79 1.97
CA GLU A 60 14.17 -10.83 3.44
C GLU A 60 13.05 -10.03 4.12
N SER A 61 12.62 -8.93 3.49
CA SER A 61 11.58 -8.05 4.03
C SER A 61 10.20 -8.71 4.14
N ILE A 62 9.97 -9.84 3.44
CA ILE A 62 8.71 -10.60 3.49
C ILE A 62 8.50 -11.19 4.90
N ASP A 63 9.56 -11.74 5.49
CA ASP A 63 9.51 -12.40 6.80
C ASP A 63 9.99 -11.47 7.94
N HIS A 64 10.95 -10.59 7.66
CA HIS A 64 11.67 -9.79 8.66
C HIS A 64 11.58 -8.27 8.43
N PHE A 65 10.40 -7.77 8.05
CA PHE A 65 10.22 -6.37 7.63
C PHE A 65 10.76 -5.33 8.60
N GLN A 66 10.50 -5.46 9.91
CA GLN A 66 10.94 -4.46 10.91
C GLN A 66 12.46 -4.42 11.08
N GLU A 67 13.12 -5.57 10.95
CA GLU A 67 14.58 -5.68 11.03
C GLU A 67 15.23 -5.05 9.79
N VAL A 68 14.70 -5.35 8.60
CA VAL A 68 15.11 -4.71 7.34
C VAL A 68 14.94 -3.19 7.42
N LEU A 69 13.78 -2.74 7.91
CA LEU A 69 13.45 -1.32 8.06
C LEU A 69 14.41 -0.61 9.03
N GLY A 70 14.82 -1.27 10.12
CA GLY A 70 15.76 -0.73 11.10
C GLY A 70 17.19 -0.58 10.59
N ARG A 71 17.58 -1.35 9.56
CA ARG A 71 18.92 -1.32 8.94
C ARG A 71 19.05 -0.31 7.80
N ARG A 72 18.01 0.48 7.55
CA ARG A 72 18.00 1.47 6.46
C ARG A 72 19.15 2.47 6.58
N SER A 73 19.69 2.86 5.43
CA SER A 73 20.69 3.93 5.37
C SER A 73 20.04 5.31 5.44
N ALA A 74 20.84 6.35 5.68
CA ALA A 74 20.36 7.73 5.62
C ALA A 74 19.89 8.16 4.22
N ALA A 75 20.25 7.43 3.17
CA ALA A 75 19.78 7.67 1.81
C ALA A 75 18.34 7.16 1.57
N CYS A 76 17.82 6.28 2.44
CA CYS A 76 16.47 5.74 2.32
C CYS A 76 15.44 6.79 2.77
N VAL A 77 14.58 7.22 1.84
CA VAL A 77 13.47 8.15 2.12
C VAL A 77 12.18 7.36 2.25
N LEU A 78 11.51 7.51 3.40
CA LEU A 78 10.22 6.85 3.66
C LEU A 78 9.13 7.89 3.94
N PRO A 79 7.86 7.57 3.67
CA PRO A 79 6.75 8.39 4.08
C PRO A 79 6.72 8.58 5.60
N VAL A 80 6.37 9.78 6.06
CA VAL A 80 6.09 10.07 7.47
C VAL A 80 4.58 10.02 7.66
N TRP A 81 4.14 9.27 8.66
CA TRP A 81 2.73 9.10 8.98
C TRP A 81 2.44 9.76 10.34
N GLU A 82 1.38 10.57 10.40
CA GLU A 82 0.82 11.12 11.64
C GLU A 82 -0.12 10.11 12.32
#